data_AF-A0AA37LP19-F1
#
_entry.id   AF-A0AA37LP19-F1
#
_cell.length_a   1.000
_cell.length_b   1.000
_cell.length_c   1.000
_cell.angle_alpha   90.00
_cell.angle_beta   90.00
_cell.angle_gamma   90.00
#
_symmetry.space_group_name_H-M   'P 1'
#
loop_
_entity.id
_entity.type
_entity.pdbx_description
1 polymer ?
#
loop_
_entity_poly.entity_id
_entity_poly.type
_entity_poly.pdbx_seq_one_letter_code
_entity_poly.pdbx_strand_id
1 'polypeptide(L)'
;MSADYTVPISGLDELKKHLDDLVSAPETPLDPKLLDDVELQLNGLHTLFPLSATLQLADESSLTTALRSPAPSANLLALAILAKASSSPSDAAILSLMPRVIEELLRRWLSAPQVEVGEKATRVLGDLLDIDCELPPPSALPNLGHEVVKRRAPGQGRMWRRVFHDRELFSLILSLARGQDPAEGITLSEHQLSLAQGRILRILPRLASLNIVEVGTSPFPDLTGSAETGLLQLAALHMVDKKDTLMHLSLVDFFETLLSVMRVVEHSHRTMGILKDVVRQAIKDDNVLKMALMSLHDRTVPEESDALRMFIRDVMA
;
A
#
# COMPACT_ATOMS: atom_id res chain seq x y z
N MET A 1 -14.70 -20.71 29.98
CA MET A 1 -13.90 -21.72 29.27
C MET A 1 -14.00 -21.37 27.79
N SER A 2 -13.07 -20.57 27.27
CA SER A 2 -12.97 -20.37 25.81
C SER A 2 -12.14 -21.53 25.27
N ALA A 3 -12.77 -22.39 24.48
CA ALA A 3 -12.04 -23.34 23.66
C ALA A 3 -11.41 -22.57 22.50
N ASP A 4 -10.08 -22.50 22.47
CA ASP A 4 -9.31 -22.11 21.29
C ASP A 4 -9.64 -23.11 20.16
N TYR A 5 -10.63 -22.77 19.35
CA TYR A 5 -10.88 -23.44 18.08
C TYR A 5 -9.88 -22.90 17.05
N THR A 6 -8.63 -23.34 17.14
CA THR A 6 -7.70 -23.19 16.03
C THR A 6 -8.08 -24.21 14.97
N VAL A 7 -8.65 -23.75 13.86
CA VAL A 7 -8.85 -24.60 12.68
C VAL A 7 -7.45 -25.00 12.17
N PRO A 8 -7.11 -26.30 12.11
CA PRO A 8 -5.79 -26.72 11.64
C PRO A 8 -5.63 -26.39 10.16
N ILE A 9 -4.52 -25.74 9.81
CA ILE A 9 -4.12 -25.51 8.41
C ILE A 9 -3.49 -26.80 7.89
N SER A 10 -4.12 -27.43 6.91
CA SER A 10 -3.59 -28.62 6.27
C SER A 10 -2.41 -28.24 5.36
N GLY A 11 -1.31 -29.00 5.42
CA GLY A 11 -0.10 -28.71 4.65
C GLY A 11 0.93 -27.84 5.38
N LEU A 12 0.65 -27.38 6.60
CA LEU A 12 1.50 -26.40 7.30
C LEU A 12 2.83 -26.99 7.76
N ASP A 13 2.85 -28.24 8.24
CA ASP A 13 4.07 -28.93 8.64
C ASP A 13 4.92 -29.29 7.41
N GLU A 14 4.27 -29.69 6.32
CA GLU A 14 4.92 -29.91 5.02
C GLU A 14 5.53 -28.62 4.48
N LEU A 15 4.80 -27.49 4.58
CA LEU A 15 5.30 -26.18 4.18
C LEU A 15 6.50 -25.76 5.01
N LYS A 16 6.44 -25.93 6.33
CA LYS A 16 7.56 -25.59 7.22
C LYS A 16 8.81 -26.38 6.84
N LYS A 17 8.67 -27.68 6.63
CA LYS A 17 9.76 -28.53 6.16
C LYS A 17 10.30 -28.05 4.81
N HIS A 18 9.41 -27.68 3.89
CA HIS A 18 9.81 -27.19 2.57
C HIS A 18 10.57 -25.86 2.65
N LEU A 19 10.17 -24.93 3.53
CA LEU A 19 10.90 -23.69 3.80
C LEU A 19 12.26 -23.96 4.44
N ASP A 20 12.36 -24.88 5.40
CA ASP A 20 13.64 -25.29 6.00
C ASP A 20 14.60 -25.91 4.96
N ASP A 21 14.06 -26.71 4.04
CA ASP A 21 14.80 -27.29 2.92
C ASP A 21 15.30 -26.20 1.95
N LEU A 22 14.50 -25.16 1.67
CA LEU A 22 14.90 -24.00 0.85
C LEU A 22 15.98 -23.15 1.51
N VAL A 23 15.90 -22.94 2.84
CA VAL A 23 16.93 -22.22 3.59
C VAL A 23 18.26 -23.00 3.54
N SER A 24 18.19 -24.33 3.63
CA SER A 24 19.37 -25.19 3.60
C SER A 24 19.94 -25.38 2.18
N ALA A 25 19.08 -25.40 1.17
CA ALA A 25 19.41 -25.59 -0.23
C ALA A 25 18.54 -24.68 -1.11
N PRO A 26 19.01 -23.46 -1.43
CA PRO A 26 18.26 -22.46 -2.19
C PRO A 26 17.85 -22.90 -3.60
N GLU A 27 18.52 -23.92 -4.15
CA GLU A 27 18.23 -24.50 -5.47
C GLU A 27 17.01 -25.47 -5.45
N THR A 28 16.44 -25.74 -4.27
CA THR A 28 15.30 -26.65 -4.12
C THR A 28 14.11 -26.09 -4.91
N PRO A 29 13.52 -26.86 -5.86
CA PRO A 29 12.34 -26.42 -6.58
C PRO A 29 11.18 -26.20 -5.62
N LEU A 30 10.55 -25.03 -5.69
CA LEU A 30 9.34 -24.72 -4.92
C LEU A 30 8.21 -25.68 -5.30
N ASP A 31 7.43 -26.13 -4.32
CA ASP A 31 6.16 -26.83 -4.57
C ASP A 31 5.02 -25.81 -4.65
N PRO A 32 4.61 -25.38 -5.87
CA PRO A 32 3.60 -24.36 -6.03
C PRO A 32 2.24 -24.79 -5.47
N LYS A 33 1.89 -26.08 -5.52
CA LYS A 33 0.59 -26.55 -5.02
C LYS A 33 0.50 -26.43 -3.51
N LEU A 34 1.55 -26.85 -2.81
CA LEU A 34 1.63 -26.73 -1.36
C LEU A 34 1.55 -25.27 -0.91
N LEU A 35 2.25 -24.38 -1.63
CA LEU A 35 2.22 -22.94 -1.37
C LEU A 35 0.82 -22.35 -1.62
N ASP A 36 0.20 -22.66 -2.76
CA ASP A 36 -1.13 -22.16 -3.13
C ASP A 36 -2.23 -22.66 -2.18
N ASP A 37 -2.18 -23.94 -1.79
CA ASP A 37 -3.15 -24.56 -0.88
C ASP A 37 -3.08 -23.96 0.53
N VAL A 38 -1.87 -23.66 1.03
CA VAL A 38 -1.69 -23.00 2.33
C VAL A 38 -2.06 -21.51 2.23
N GLU A 39 -1.70 -20.83 1.14
CA GLU A 39 -2.08 -19.43 0.91
C GLU A 39 -3.61 -19.27 0.91
N LEU A 40 -4.31 -20.17 0.21
CA LEU A 40 -5.77 -20.16 0.14
C LEU A 40 -6.41 -20.34 1.52
N GLN A 41 -5.89 -21.26 2.33
CA GLN A 41 -6.36 -21.48 3.70
C GLN A 41 -6.07 -20.27 4.61
N LEU A 42 -4.89 -19.66 4.49
CA LEU A 42 -4.54 -18.47 5.24
C LEU A 42 -5.46 -17.29 4.86
N ASN A 43 -5.74 -17.09 3.58
CA ASN A 43 -6.67 -16.07 3.11
C ASN A 43 -8.11 -16.33 3.61
N GLY A 44 -8.51 -17.58 3.83
CA GLY A 44 -9.83 -17.91 4.43
C GLY A 44 -9.94 -17.65 5.93
N LEU A 45 -8.81 -17.52 6.65
CA LEU A 45 -8.75 -17.54 8.12
C LEU A 45 -8.24 -16.22 8.73
N HIS A 46 -8.53 -15.05 8.16
CA HIS A 46 -8.00 -13.75 8.61
C HIS A 46 -8.15 -13.46 10.12
N THR A 47 -9.19 -13.98 10.77
CA THR A 47 -9.50 -13.74 12.19
C THR A 47 -9.10 -14.88 13.13
N LEU A 48 -8.72 -16.05 12.61
CA LEU A 48 -8.57 -17.27 13.42
C LEU A 48 -7.11 -17.65 13.72
N PHE A 49 -6.14 -16.96 13.13
CA PHE A 49 -4.71 -17.19 13.35
C PHE A 49 -3.95 -15.86 13.51
N PRO A 50 -3.57 -15.47 14.75
CA PRO A 50 -2.82 -14.24 14.97
C PRO A 50 -1.39 -14.33 14.37
N LEU A 51 -0.81 -13.16 14.07
CA LEU A 51 0.54 -13.09 13.50
C LEU A 51 1.56 -13.79 14.40
N SER A 52 1.46 -13.62 15.72
CA SER A 52 2.37 -14.24 16.69
C SER A 52 2.43 -15.77 16.59
N ALA A 53 1.30 -16.43 16.30
CA ALA A 53 1.26 -17.87 16.05
C ALA A 53 1.87 -18.23 14.69
N THR A 54 1.69 -17.36 13.69
CA THR A 54 2.22 -17.57 12.33
C THR A 54 3.74 -17.37 12.28
N LEU A 55 4.29 -16.43 13.06
CA LEU A 55 5.73 -16.19 13.17
C LEU A 55 6.50 -17.32 13.86
N GLN A 56 5.82 -18.24 14.57
CA GLN A 56 6.44 -19.47 15.05
C GLN A 56 6.73 -20.47 13.91
N LEU A 57 6.11 -20.25 12.75
CA LEU A 57 6.19 -21.13 11.57
C LEU A 57 7.06 -20.51 10.47
N ALA A 58 7.05 -19.19 10.33
CA ALA A 58 7.90 -18.44 9.41
C ALA A 58 8.65 -17.34 10.17
N ASP A 59 9.95 -17.54 10.38
CA ASP A 59 10.81 -16.55 11.02
C ASP A 59 11.13 -15.37 10.07
N GLU A 60 11.75 -14.33 10.60
CA GLU A 60 12.09 -13.12 9.84
C GLU A 60 12.97 -13.44 8.61
N SER A 61 13.87 -14.42 8.73
CA SER A 61 14.79 -14.82 7.66
C SER A 61 14.07 -15.55 6.52
N SER A 62 13.13 -16.44 6.85
CA SER A 62 12.29 -17.15 5.87
C SER A 62 11.38 -16.19 5.12
N LEU A 63 10.76 -15.23 5.82
CA LEU A 63 9.92 -14.20 5.18
C LEU A 63 10.73 -13.32 4.22
N THR A 64 11.91 -12.88 4.64
CA THR A 64 12.84 -12.11 3.79
C THR A 64 13.20 -12.90 2.54
N THR A 65 13.55 -14.19 2.69
CA THR A 65 13.91 -15.08 1.57
C THR A 65 12.73 -15.29 0.62
N ALA A 66 11.53 -15.53 1.16
CA ALA A 66 10.32 -15.74 0.37
C ALA A 66 9.90 -14.49 -0.42
N LEU A 67 10.09 -13.27 0.13
CA LEU A 67 9.83 -12.01 -0.60
C LEU A 67 10.86 -11.74 -1.71
N ARG A 68 12.12 -12.14 -1.50
CA ARG A 68 13.19 -12.02 -2.50
C ARG A 68 13.10 -13.05 -3.62
N SER A 69 12.47 -14.19 -3.34
CA SER A 69 12.34 -15.29 -4.30
C SER A 69 11.79 -14.79 -5.64
N PRO A 70 12.35 -15.26 -6.79
CA PRO A 70 11.79 -14.96 -8.10
C PRO A 70 10.45 -15.66 -8.35
N ALA A 71 10.07 -16.61 -7.49
CA ALA A 71 8.84 -17.38 -7.63
C ALA A 71 7.63 -16.61 -7.07
N PRO A 72 6.58 -16.39 -7.88
CA PRO A 72 5.39 -15.66 -7.45
C PRO A 72 4.69 -16.30 -6.26
N SER A 73 4.59 -17.63 -6.23
CA SER A 73 3.93 -18.39 -5.14
C SER A 73 4.61 -18.18 -3.78
N ALA A 74 5.95 -18.11 -3.76
CA ALA A 74 6.70 -17.79 -2.54
C ALA A 74 6.41 -16.35 -2.05
N ASN A 75 6.36 -15.40 -2.97
CA ASN A 75 6.02 -14.02 -2.63
C ASN A 75 4.58 -13.91 -2.11
N LEU A 76 3.62 -14.57 -2.77
CA LEU A 76 2.20 -14.55 -2.40
C LEU A 76 1.97 -15.17 -1.02
N LEU A 77 2.62 -16.29 -0.71
CA LEU A 77 2.57 -16.88 0.62
C LEU A 77 3.14 -15.93 1.68
N ALA A 78 4.31 -15.34 1.43
CA ALA A 78 4.90 -14.37 2.36
C ALA A 78 3.95 -13.19 2.60
N LEU A 79 3.35 -12.65 1.55
CA LEU A 79 2.36 -11.57 1.64
C LEU A 79 1.09 -12.00 2.38
N ALA A 80 0.63 -13.25 2.22
CA ALA A 80 -0.50 -13.79 2.97
C ALA A 80 -0.21 -13.92 4.47
N ILE A 81 1.03 -14.28 4.84
CA ILE A 81 1.49 -14.28 6.23
C ILE A 81 1.55 -12.85 6.77
N LEU A 82 2.16 -11.91 6.03
CA LEU A 82 2.22 -10.50 6.43
C LEU A 82 0.83 -9.86 6.55
N ALA A 83 -0.15 -10.29 5.75
CA ALA A 83 -1.54 -9.86 5.88
C ALA A 83 -2.16 -10.22 7.24
N LYS A 84 -1.61 -11.17 7.99
CA LYS A 84 -2.07 -11.44 9.38
C LYS A 84 -1.71 -10.32 10.33
N ALA A 85 -0.66 -9.56 10.05
CA ALA A 85 -0.28 -8.42 10.86
C ALA A 85 -1.31 -7.27 10.78
N SER A 86 -2.19 -7.26 9.76
CA SER A 86 -3.27 -6.27 9.67
C SER A 86 -4.52 -6.64 10.48
N SER A 87 -4.52 -7.77 11.20
CA SER A 87 -5.67 -8.19 12.03
C SER A 87 -5.78 -7.41 13.34
N SER A 88 -4.69 -6.82 13.84
CA SER A 88 -4.71 -5.96 15.03
C SER A 88 -3.60 -4.90 15.02
N PRO A 89 -3.78 -3.74 15.67
CA PRO A 89 -2.71 -2.75 15.80
C PRO A 89 -1.47 -3.28 16.52
N SER A 90 -1.64 -4.23 17.44
CA SER A 90 -0.54 -4.87 18.16
C SER A 90 0.32 -5.75 17.24
N ASP A 91 -0.30 -6.50 16.33
CA ASP A 91 0.43 -7.33 15.36
C ASP A 91 1.17 -6.47 14.33
N ALA A 92 0.55 -5.38 13.84
CA ALA A 92 1.21 -4.40 12.99
C ALA A 92 2.43 -3.76 13.70
N ALA A 93 2.28 -3.46 15.00
CA ALA A 93 3.39 -2.97 15.82
C ALA A 93 4.53 -3.99 15.98
N ILE A 94 4.22 -5.30 16.08
CA ILE A 94 5.25 -6.35 16.09
C ILE A 94 5.99 -6.37 14.75
N LEU A 95 5.27 -6.37 13.62
CA LEU A 95 5.88 -6.36 12.30
C LEU A 95 6.76 -5.11 12.09
N SER A 96 6.38 -3.95 12.64
CA SER A 96 7.17 -2.71 12.58
C SER A 96 8.58 -2.81 13.17
N LEU A 97 8.84 -3.84 13.99
CA LEU A 97 10.13 -4.13 14.59
C LEU A 97 11.04 -4.99 13.69
N MET A 98 10.57 -5.44 12.53
CA MET A 98 11.30 -6.26 11.56
C MET A 98 11.69 -5.44 10.31
N PRO A 99 12.71 -4.57 10.39
CA PRO A 99 13.02 -3.61 9.33
C PRO A 99 13.34 -4.27 8.00
N ARG A 100 14.02 -5.43 8.00
CA ARG A 100 14.40 -6.15 6.78
C ARG A 100 13.17 -6.69 6.04
N VAL A 101 12.20 -7.23 6.76
CA VAL A 101 10.95 -7.71 6.16
C VAL A 101 10.17 -6.55 5.52
N ILE A 102 10.17 -5.39 6.16
CA ILE A 102 9.49 -4.19 5.63
C ILE A 102 10.22 -3.66 4.39
N GLU A 103 11.55 -3.62 4.42
CA GLU A 103 12.37 -3.28 3.26
C GLU A 103 12.04 -4.18 2.05
N GLU A 104 12.02 -5.50 2.27
CA GLU A 104 11.67 -6.46 1.23
C GLU A 104 10.22 -6.39 0.79
N LEU A 105 9.29 -6.06 1.69
CA LEU A 105 7.90 -5.81 1.32
C LEU A 105 7.78 -4.60 0.39
N LEU A 106 8.45 -3.48 0.70
CA LEU A 106 8.42 -2.26 -0.12
C LEU A 106 9.11 -2.49 -1.47
N ARG A 107 10.24 -3.19 -1.46
CA ARG A 107 10.96 -3.61 -2.67
C ARG A 107 10.08 -4.48 -3.54
N ARG A 108 9.53 -5.57 -2.99
CA ARG A 108 8.66 -6.49 -3.74
C ARG A 108 7.40 -5.81 -4.25
N TRP A 109 6.81 -4.92 -3.45
CA TRP A 109 5.67 -4.11 -3.86
C TRP A 109 5.93 -3.32 -5.15
N LEU A 110 7.06 -2.62 -5.25
CA LEU A 110 7.33 -1.73 -6.39
C LEU A 110 8.08 -2.43 -7.54
N SER A 111 8.86 -3.48 -7.27
CA SER A 111 9.70 -4.14 -8.29
C SER A 111 9.11 -5.45 -8.85
N ALA A 112 8.04 -6.01 -8.28
CA ALA A 112 7.47 -7.26 -8.78
C ALA A 112 7.01 -7.14 -10.24
N PRO A 113 7.48 -8.01 -11.15
CA PRO A 113 7.00 -8.01 -12.52
C PRO A 113 5.59 -8.60 -12.65
N GLN A 114 5.18 -9.44 -11.71
CA GLN A 114 3.85 -10.04 -11.66
C GLN A 114 2.84 -9.05 -11.09
N VAL A 115 1.70 -8.92 -11.78
CA VAL A 115 0.63 -7.99 -11.39
C VAL A 115 0.03 -8.42 -10.06
N GLU A 116 -0.31 -9.70 -9.92
CA GLU A 116 -0.95 -10.29 -8.74
C GLU A 116 -0.12 -10.10 -7.46
N VAL A 117 1.21 -10.25 -7.54
CA VAL A 117 2.11 -10.04 -6.40
C VAL A 117 2.11 -8.56 -5.99
N GLY A 118 2.21 -7.66 -6.96
CA GLY A 118 2.16 -6.22 -6.72
C GLY A 118 0.82 -5.74 -6.15
N GLU A 119 -0.30 -6.26 -6.65
CA GLU A 119 -1.64 -5.96 -6.11
C GLU A 119 -1.80 -6.47 -4.68
N LYS A 120 -1.37 -7.70 -4.39
CA LYS A 120 -1.41 -8.26 -3.04
C LYS A 120 -0.54 -7.43 -2.09
N ALA A 121 0.66 -7.05 -2.50
CA ALA A 121 1.55 -6.20 -1.70
C ALA A 121 0.96 -4.80 -1.45
N THR A 122 0.32 -4.20 -2.46
CA THR A 122 -0.40 -2.92 -2.33
C THR A 122 -1.50 -3.03 -1.27
N ARG A 123 -2.28 -4.10 -1.30
CA ARG A 123 -3.35 -4.36 -0.32
C ARG A 123 -2.79 -4.56 1.08
N VAL A 124 -1.80 -5.44 1.24
CA VAL A 124 -1.16 -5.72 2.53
C VAL A 124 -0.58 -4.45 3.14
N LEU A 125 0.19 -3.67 2.37
CA LEU A 125 0.75 -2.41 2.87
C LEU A 125 -0.35 -1.41 3.27
N GLY A 126 -1.41 -1.30 2.46
CA GLY A 126 -2.55 -0.45 2.78
C GLY A 126 -3.26 -0.88 4.06
N ASP A 127 -3.48 -2.17 4.27
CA ASP A 127 -4.14 -2.73 5.45
C ASP A 127 -3.29 -2.57 6.71
N LEU A 128 -1.97 -2.72 6.60
CA LEU A 128 -1.03 -2.47 7.70
C LEU A 128 -1.02 -1.01 8.13
N LEU A 129 -0.99 -0.07 7.17
CA LEU A 129 -1.03 1.35 7.46
C LEU A 129 -2.41 1.78 7.99
N ASP A 130 -3.49 1.18 7.52
CA ASP A 130 -4.84 1.47 8.02
C ASP A 130 -5.00 1.03 9.48
N ILE A 131 -4.72 -0.24 9.80
CA ILE A 131 -4.91 -0.77 11.16
C ILE A 131 -4.01 -0.06 12.17
N ASP A 132 -2.83 0.38 11.75
CA ASP A 132 -1.85 1.06 12.61
C ASP A 132 -1.99 2.59 12.59
N CYS A 133 -2.95 3.16 11.85
CA CYS A 133 -3.14 4.60 11.80
C CYS A 133 -3.51 5.18 13.18
N GLU A 134 -2.70 6.13 13.67
CA GLU A 134 -2.85 6.75 15.01
C GLU A 134 -4.01 7.75 15.11
N LEU A 135 -4.57 8.20 13.98
CA LEU A 135 -5.73 9.08 13.97
C LEU A 135 -7.01 8.28 14.26
N PRO A 136 -8.09 8.88 14.76
CA PRO A 136 -9.37 8.19 14.94
C PRO A 136 -9.88 7.57 13.63
N PRO A 137 -10.61 6.43 13.68
CA PRO A 137 -11.22 5.86 12.49
C PRO A 137 -12.17 6.87 11.85
N PRO A 138 -12.11 7.08 10.53
CA PRO A 138 -13.06 7.93 9.83
C PRO A 138 -14.50 7.44 10.04
N SER A 139 -15.38 8.39 10.38
CA SER A 139 -16.79 8.17 10.72
C SER A 139 -17.59 7.48 9.59
N ALA A 140 -17.19 7.68 8.32
CA ALA A 140 -17.77 7.05 7.15
C ALA A 140 -16.71 6.87 6.04
N LEU A 141 -16.20 5.65 5.85
CA LEU A 141 -15.50 5.29 4.61
C LEU A 141 -16.50 4.64 3.66
N PRO A 142 -16.64 5.13 2.40
CA PRO A 142 -17.35 4.39 1.37
C PRO A 142 -16.64 3.05 1.14
N ASN A 143 -17.42 1.97 0.94
CA ASN A 143 -16.89 0.65 0.59
C ASN A 143 -16.31 0.72 -0.84
N LEU A 144 -15.02 1.02 -0.96
CA LEU A 144 -14.29 1.11 -2.24
C LEU A 144 -13.82 -0.26 -2.77
N GLY A 145 -14.59 -1.33 -2.56
CA GLY A 145 -14.31 -2.65 -3.15
C GLY A 145 -13.17 -3.46 -2.51
N HIS A 146 -12.49 -2.93 -1.49
CA HIS A 146 -11.68 -3.72 -0.57
C HIS A 146 -12.41 -3.78 0.77
N GLU A 147 -12.63 -4.99 1.31
CA GLU A 147 -13.17 -5.18 2.66
C GLU A 147 -12.19 -4.59 3.68
N VAL A 148 -12.28 -3.27 3.90
CA VAL A 148 -11.53 -2.59 4.93
C VAL A 148 -12.07 -3.09 6.25
N VAL A 149 -11.26 -3.86 6.99
CA VAL A 149 -11.52 -4.17 8.39
C VAL A 149 -11.66 -2.82 9.11
N LYS A 150 -12.89 -2.42 9.41
CA LYS A 150 -13.16 -1.15 10.08
C LYS A 150 -12.51 -1.18 11.46
N ARG A 151 -11.37 -0.51 11.59
CA ARG A 151 -10.69 -0.35 12.88
C ARG A 151 -11.62 0.36 13.86
N ARG A 152 -11.76 -0.20 15.06
CA ARG A 152 -12.66 0.32 16.10
C ARG A 152 -11.97 1.35 17.00
N ALA A 153 -10.65 1.46 16.91
CA ALA A 153 -9.82 2.34 17.71
C ALA A 153 -8.59 2.80 16.90
N PRO A 154 -7.92 3.90 17.33
CA PRO A 154 -6.61 4.28 16.80
C PRO A 154 -5.55 3.18 16.96
N GLY A 155 -4.63 3.09 16.00
CA GLY A 155 -3.43 2.26 16.04
C GLY A 155 -2.24 2.95 16.73
N GLN A 156 -1.03 2.41 16.56
CA GLN A 156 0.17 2.90 17.26
C GLN A 156 1.07 3.82 16.40
N GLY A 157 0.79 3.94 15.10
CA GLY A 157 1.54 4.76 14.15
C GLY A 157 2.99 4.30 13.91
N ARG A 158 3.37 3.10 14.34
CA ARG A 158 4.74 2.57 14.20
C ARG A 158 5.07 2.21 12.75
N MET A 159 4.15 1.60 12.02
CA MET A 159 4.28 1.30 10.60
C MET A 159 4.33 2.58 9.76
N TRP A 160 3.53 3.60 10.10
CA TRP A 160 3.60 4.91 9.46
C TRP A 160 4.99 5.54 9.61
N ARG A 161 5.50 5.61 10.84
CA ARG A 161 6.85 6.11 11.12
C ARG A 161 7.92 5.29 10.40
N ARG A 162 7.75 3.98 10.31
CA ARG A 162 8.68 3.13 9.56
C ARG A 162 8.67 3.42 8.06
N VAL A 163 7.52 3.68 7.44
CA VAL A 163 7.43 3.91 5.99
C VAL A 163 7.83 5.34 5.60
N PHE A 164 7.41 6.33 6.39
CA PHE A 164 7.54 7.76 6.03
C PHE A 164 8.63 8.50 6.80
N HIS A 165 9.05 8.03 7.97
CA HIS A 165 10.05 8.69 8.83
C HIS A 165 11.34 7.87 8.99
N ASP A 166 11.43 6.69 8.38
CA ASP A 166 12.68 5.97 8.18
C ASP A 166 13.29 6.42 6.85
N ARG A 167 14.44 7.09 6.93
CA ARG A 167 15.08 7.71 5.77
C ARG A 167 15.46 6.69 4.71
N GLU A 168 15.92 5.51 5.12
CA GLU A 168 16.38 4.47 4.20
C GLU A 168 15.20 3.90 3.42
N LEU A 169 14.11 3.57 4.11
CA LEU A 169 12.91 3.02 3.48
C LEU A 169 12.18 4.04 2.62
N PHE A 170 12.09 5.29 3.06
CA PHE A 170 11.49 6.35 2.25
C PHE A 170 12.34 6.62 1.00
N SER A 171 13.66 6.63 1.13
CA SER A 171 14.56 6.78 -0.01
C SER A 171 14.46 5.58 -0.97
N LEU A 172 14.24 4.36 -0.48
CA LEU A 172 14.00 3.18 -1.31
C LEU A 172 12.73 3.35 -2.16
N ILE A 173 11.62 3.79 -1.55
CA ILE A 173 10.35 4.05 -2.27
C ILE A 173 10.58 5.06 -3.40
N LEU A 174 11.25 6.18 -3.11
CA LEU A 174 11.53 7.21 -4.12
C LEU A 174 12.47 6.72 -5.22
N SER A 175 13.45 5.88 -4.89
CA SER A 175 14.38 5.32 -5.87
C SER A 175 13.67 4.37 -6.82
N LEU A 176 12.87 3.44 -6.27
CA LEU A 176 12.10 2.48 -7.07
C LEU A 176 11.06 3.19 -7.95
N ALA A 177 10.43 4.25 -7.46
CA ALA A 177 9.52 5.08 -8.24
C ALA A 177 10.18 5.87 -9.39
N ARG A 178 11.52 5.98 -9.36
CA ARG A 178 12.37 6.52 -10.43
C ARG A 178 13.01 5.44 -11.28
N GLY A 179 12.64 4.18 -11.05
CA GLY A 179 13.17 3.04 -11.80
C GLY A 179 14.56 2.62 -11.37
N GLN A 180 14.99 2.99 -10.16
CA GLN A 180 16.32 2.69 -9.65
C GLN A 180 16.22 1.78 -8.43
N ASP A 181 16.89 0.63 -8.51
CA ASP A 181 17.06 -0.24 -7.36
C ASP A 181 18.48 -0.11 -6.79
N PRO A 182 18.66 0.52 -5.62
CA PRO A 182 19.99 0.75 -5.05
C PRO A 182 20.74 -0.52 -4.66
N ALA A 183 20.04 -1.60 -4.28
CA ALA A 183 20.69 -2.80 -3.76
C ALA A 183 21.14 -3.74 -4.89
N GLU A 184 20.40 -3.77 -5.99
CA GLU A 184 20.73 -4.61 -7.15
C GLU A 184 21.58 -3.86 -8.18
N GLY A 185 21.65 -2.53 -8.11
CA GLY A 185 22.29 -1.71 -9.14
C GLY A 185 21.56 -1.80 -10.48
N ILE A 186 20.30 -2.26 -10.48
CA ILE A 186 19.49 -2.51 -11.66
C ILE A 186 18.58 -1.31 -11.90
N THR A 187 18.48 -0.92 -13.18
CA THR A 187 17.46 0.04 -13.63
C THR A 187 16.24 -0.75 -14.09
N LEU A 188 15.06 -0.41 -13.57
CA LEU A 188 13.79 -0.99 -14.00
C LEU A 188 13.54 -0.68 -15.48
N SER A 189 12.98 -1.63 -16.22
CA SER A 189 12.47 -1.35 -17.57
C SER A 189 11.33 -0.32 -17.52
N GLU A 190 11.08 0.38 -18.62
CA GLU A 190 9.98 1.37 -18.72
C GLU A 190 8.63 0.78 -18.26
N HIS A 191 8.33 -0.45 -18.67
CA HIS A 191 7.12 -1.15 -18.23
C HIS A 191 7.08 -1.36 -16.71
N GLN A 192 8.19 -1.79 -16.10
CA GLN A 192 8.27 -1.99 -14.66
C GLN A 192 8.18 -0.67 -13.90
N LEU A 193 8.76 0.41 -14.43
CA LEU A 193 8.60 1.74 -13.90
C LEU A 193 7.13 2.18 -13.91
N SER A 194 6.42 2.02 -15.03
CA SER A 194 4.99 2.34 -15.12
C SER A 194 4.15 1.52 -14.13
N LEU A 195 4.46 0.23 -13.93
CA LEU A 195 3.82 -0.59 -12.89
C LEU A 195 4.07 -0.06 -11.48
N ALA A 196 5.33 0.25 -11.15
CA ALA A 196 5.71 0.78 -9.84
C ALA A 196 4.97 2.09 -9.53
N GLN A 197 4.98 3.02 -10.48
CA GLN A 197 4.30 4.31 -10.37
C GLN A 197 2.77 4.14 -10.26
N GLY A 198 2.18 3.26 -11.07
CA GLY A 198 0.77 2.93 -10.98
C GLY A 198 0.35 2.36 -9.62
N ARG A 199 1.20 1.53 -9.00
CA ARG A 199 0.95 0.99 -7.64
C ARG A 199 1.00 2.08 -6.56
N ILE A 200 1.92 3.04 -6.67
CA ILE A 200 1.99 4.21 -5.78
C ILE A 200 0.72 5.05 -5.94
N LEU A 201 0.31 5.36 -7.17
CA LEU A 201 -0.93 6.10 -7.43
C LEU A 201 -2.16 5.38 -6.87
N ARG A 202 -2.23 4.05 -6.92
CA ARG A 202 -3.38 3.29 -6.40
C ARG A 202 -3.48 3.27 -4.88
N ILE A 203 -2.37 3.29 -4.14
CA ILE A 203 -2.42 3.25 -2.66
C ILE A 203 -2.69 4.64 -2.05
N LEU A 204 -2.22 5.71 -2.70
CA LEU A 204 -2.21 7.06 -2.13
C LEU A 204 -3.59 7.63 -1.76
N PRO A 205 -4.68 7.45 -2.53
CA PRO A 205 -6.01 7.92 -2.14
C PRO A 205 -6.47 7.35 -0.81
N ARG A 206 -6.24 6.04 -0.59
CA ARG A 206 -6.52 5.39 0.69
C ARG A 206 -5.68 5.99 1.81
N LEU A 207 -4.37 6.11 1.62
CA LEU A 207 -3.49 6.66 2.66
C LEU A 207 -3.78 8.13 2.98
N ALA A 208 -4.14 8.94 1.98
CA ALA A 208 -4.54 10.33 2.17
C ALA A 208 -5.82 10.44 3.01
N SER A 209 -6.79 9.55 2.80
CA SER A 209 -8.01 9.50 3.61
C SER A 209 -7.77 9.14 5.08
N LEU A 210 -6.69 8.41 5.35
CA LEU A 210 -6.26 8.04 6.70
C LEU A 210 -5.46 9.18 7.34
N ASN A 211 -4.45 9.69 6.65
CA ASN A 211 -3.59 10.76 7.13
C ASN A 211 -2.89 11.49 5.96
N ILE A 212 -3.58 12.43 5.33
CA ILE A 212 -3.02 13.23 4.23
C ILE A 212 -1.79 14.05 4.64
N VAL A 213 -1.63 14.39 5.92
CA VAL A 213 -0.46 15.14 6.39
C VAL A 213 0.81 14.28 6.27
N GLU A 214 0.74 13.02 6.68
CA GLU A 214 1.88 12.08 6.62
C GLU A 214 2.30 11.77 5.18
N VAL A 215 1.35 11.58 4.26
CA VAL A 215 1.71 11.35 2.84
C VAL A 215 2.01 12.65 2.09
N GLY A 216 1.51 13.78 2.56
CA GLY A 216 1.58 15.08 1.90
C GLY A 216 2.73 15.97 2.37
N THR A 217 3.49 15.56 3.38
CA THR A 217 4.67 16.27 3.88
C THR A 217 5.82 15.28 4.02
N SER A 218 7.04 15.77 4.25
CA SER A 218 8.19 14.91 4.50
C SER A 218 9.15 15.50 5.52
N PRO A 219 9.68 14.69 6.45
CA PRO A 219 10.79 15.10 7.30
C PRO A 219 12.13 15.16 6.55
N PHE A 220 12.17 14.79 5.27
CA PHE A 220 13.37 14.69 4.45
C PHE A 220 13.35 15.67 3.26
N PRO A 221 13.44 17.00 3.51
CA PRO A 221 13.38 18.01 2.46
C PRO A 221 14.50 17.89 1.43
N ASP A 222 15.61 17.24 1.78
CA ASP A 222 16.70 16.96 0.84
C ASP A 222 16.35 15.86 -0.19
N LEU A 223 15.41 14.96 0.14
CA LEU A 223 14.90 13.94 -0.77
C LEU A 223 13.72 14.44 -1.61
N THR A 224 12.87 15.30 -1.03
CA THR A 224 11.62 15.76 -1.65
C THR A 224 11.68 17.18 -2.22
N GLY A 225 12.74 17.93 -1.91
CA GLY A 225 12.93 19.34 -2.29
C GLY A 225 12.32 20.35 -1.29
N SER A 226 11.37 19.93 -0.46
CA SER A 226 10.70 20.78 0.53
C SER A 226 10.02 19.94 1.62
N ALA A 227 9.95 20.46 2.84
CA ALA A 227 9.24 19.80 3.94
C ALA A 227 7.71 19.70 3.68
N GLU A 228 7.17 20.62 2.88
CA GLU A 228 5.75 20.65 2.48
C GLU A 228 5.47 19.75 1.25
N THR A 229 6.43 18.91 0.87
CA THR A 229 6.32 17.99 -0.27
C THR A 229 6.56 16.58 0.23
N GLY A 230 5.51 15.76 0.25
CA GLY A 230 5.56 14.34 0.56
C GLY A 230 5.44 13.46 -0.68
N LEU A 231 5.24 12.16 -0.45
CA LEU A 231 5.03 11.18 -1.52
C LEU A 231 3.81 11.52 -2.38
N LEU A 232 2.76 12.07 -1.78
CA LEU A 232 1.53 12.47 -2.49
C LEU A 232 1.83 13.49 -3.59
N GLN A 233 2.52 14.59 -3.28
CA GLN A 233 2.86 15.62 -4.25
C GLN A 233 3.86 15.12 -5.28
N LEU A 234 4.88 14.35 -4.85
CA LEU A 234 5.86 13.79 -5.78
C LEU A 234 5.20 12.86 -6.80
N ALA A 235 4.32 11.96 -6.36
CA ALA A 235 3.58 11.06 -7.24
C ALA A 235 2.63 11.82 -8.18
N ALA A 236 1.86 12.75 -7.63
CA ALA A 236 0.83 13.46 -8.37
C ALA A 236 1.37 14.50 -9.37
N LEU A 237 2.53 15.11 -9.10
CA LEU A 237 3.05 16.25 -9.86
C LEU A 237 4.33 15.96 -10.64
N HIS A 238 5.13 14.99 -10.21
CA HIS A 238 6.51 14.83 -10.70
C HIS A 238 6.90 13.41 -11.13
N MET A 239 6.10 12.40 -10.79
CA MET A 239 6.43 11.00 -11.06
C MET A 239 5.98 10.53 -12.45
N VAL A 240 4.80 11.00 -12.90
CA VAL A 240 4.16 10.52 -14.12
C VAL A 240 4.63 11.30 -15.35
N ASP A 241 5.15 10.59 -16.36
CA ASP A 241 5.30 11.17 -17.71
C ASP A 241 3.94 11.23 -18.40
N LYS A 242 3.40 12.45 -18.55
CA LYS A 242 2.10 12.69 -19.20
C LYS A 242 2.12 12.44 -20.70
N LYS A 243 3.28 12.19 -21.33
CA LYS A 243 3.38 11.76 -22.73
C LYS A 243 2.99 10.30 -22.92
N ASP A 244 3.16 9.48 -21.88
CA ASP A 244 2.60 8.13 -21.83
C ASP A 244 1.10 8.25 -21.52
N THR A 245 0.26 8.04 -22.54
CA THR A 245 -1.19 8.14 -22.43
C THR A 245 -1.77 7.22 -21.35
N LEU A 246 -1.23 6.00 -21.18
CA LEU A 246 -1.76 5.05 -20.20
C LEU A 246 -1.42 5.49 -18.77
N MET A 247 -0.21 6.01 -18.57
CA MET A 247 0.18 6.58 -17.29
C MET A 247 -0.54 7.89 -16.99
N HIS A 248 -0.82 8.72 -18.00
CA HIS A 248 -1.64 9.92 -17.83
C HIS A 248 -3.07 9.57 -17.43
N LEU A 249 -3.69 8.56 -18.06
CA LEU A 249 -5.00 8.06 -17.65
C LEU A 249 -4.98 7.50 -16.22
N SER A 250 -3.90 6.83 -15.82
CA SER A 250 -3.71 6.38 -14.43
C SER A 250 -3.62 7.55 -13.44
N LEU A 251 -3.00 8.67 -13.83
CA LEU A 251 -2.98 9.89 -13.03
C LEU A 251 -4.37 10.53 -12.91
N VAL A 252 -5.17 10.51 -13.99
CA VAL A 252 -6.56 10.98 -13.96
C VAL A 252 -7.40 10.14 -13.00
N ASP A 253 -7.35 8.81 -13.13
CA ASP A 253 -8.03 7.87 -12.23
C ASP A 253 -7.62 8.07 -10.76
N PHE A 254 -6.34 8.31 -10.51
CA PHE A 254 -5.83 8.66 -9.18
C PHE A 254 -6.52 9.90 -8.61
N PHE A 255 -6.62 11.00 -9.35
CA PHE A 255 -7.25 12.23 -8.84
C PHE A 255 -8.76 12.08 -8.68
N GLU A 256 -9.43 11.36 -9.59
CA GLU A 256 -10.85 11.04 -9.47
C GLU A 256 -11.12 10.25 -8.19
N THR A 257 -10.31 9.22 -7.94
CA THR A 257 -10.37 8.41 -6.72
C THR A 257 -10.06 9.28 -5.50
N LEU A 258 -8.97 10.06 -5.50
CA LEU A 258 -8.58 10.92 -4.39
C LEU A 258 -9.71 11.88 -4.00
N LEU A 259 -10.33 12.58 -4.95
CA LEU A 259 -11.43 13.49 -4.62
C LEU A 259 -12.68 12.78 -4.14
N SER A 260 -12.99 11.61 -4.70
CA SER A 260 -14.13 10.80 -4.29
C SER A 260 -14.00 10.34 -2.84
N VAL A 261 -12.81 9.87 -2.45
CA VAL A 261 -12.55 9.44 -1.07
C VAL A 261 -12.44 10.64 -0.14
N MET A 262 -11.66 11.67 -0.49
CA MET A 262 -11.40 12.79 0.40
C MET A 262 -12.68 13.56 0.74
N ARG A 263 -13.66 13.67 -0.17
CA ARG A 263 -14.94 14.36 0.08
C ARG A 263 -15.67 13.92 1.34
N VAL A 264 -15.55 12.64 1.72
CA VAL A 264 -16.28 12.08 2.88
C VAL A 264 -15.45 12.08 4.16
N VAL A 265 -14.19 12.52 4.09
CA VAL A 265 -13.26 12.57 5.21
C VAL A 265 -13.40 13.91 5.92
N GLU A 266 -13.29 13.92 7.25
CA GLU A 266 -13.28 15.16 8.01
C GLU A 266 -12.01 15.97 7.70
N HIS A 267 -12.18 17.27 7.45
CA HIS A 267 -11.08 18.14 7.06
C HIS A 267 -10.80 19.22 8.11
N SER A 268 -9.53 19.31 8.51
CA SER A 268 -8.98 20.51 9.11
C SER A 268 -8.59 21.51 8.01
N HIS A 269 -8.33 22.76 8.39
CA HIS A 269 -7.78 23.75 7.47
C HIS A 269 -6.46 23.26 6.82
N ARG A 270 -5.61 22.57 7.59
CA ARG A 270 -4.34 22.05 7.08
C ARG A 270 -4.54 20.94 6.05
N THR A 271 -5.40 19.97 6.34
CA THR A 271 -5.65 18.83 5.43
C THR A 271 -6.32 19.29 4.13
N MET A 272 -7.25 20.24 4.22
CA MET A 272 -7.86 20.87 3.05
C MET A 272 -6.84 21.68 2.25
N GLY A 273 -5.93 22.41 2.91
CA GLY A 273 -4.86 23.16 2.25
C GLY A 273 -3.99 22.26 1.37
N ILE A 274 -3.50 21.14 1.93
CA ILE A 274 -2.69 20.16 1.19
C ILE A 274 -3.43 19.64 -0.05
N LEU A 275 -4.70 19.28 0.10
CA LEU A 275 -5.53 18.78 -1.00
C LEU A 275 -5.74 19.82 -2.10
N LYS A 276 -6.07 21.06 -1.73
CA LYS A 276 -6.23 22.18 -2.67
C LYS A 276 -4.95 22.44 -3.44
N ASP A 277 -3.82 22.48 -2.74
CA ASP A 277 -2.54 22.80 -3.35
C ASP A 277 -2.10 21.73 -4.36
N VAL A 278 -2.25 20.44 -4.06
CA VAL A 278 -1.91 19.37 -5.01
C VAL A 278 -2.83 19.37 -6.23
N VAL A 279 -4.14 19.56 -6.04
CA VAL A 279 -5.11 19.55 -7.15
C VAL A 279 -4.93 20.77 -8.05
N ARG A 280 -4.81 21.97 -7.48
CA ARG A 280 -4.62 23.21 -8.26
C ARG A 280 -3.34 23.16 -9.09
N GLN A 281 -2.24 22.65 -8.52
CA GLN A 281 -0.99 22.49 -9.26
C GLN A 281 -1.13 21.49 -10.40
N ALA A 282 -1.81 20.36 -10.17
CA ALA A 282 -1.97 19.32 -11.19
C ALA A 282 -2.81 19.76 -12.40
N ILE A 283 -3.88 20.53 -12.18
CA ILE A 283 -4.80 20.97 -13.25
C ILE A 283 -4.29 22.20 -14.02
N LYS A 284 -3.26 22.90 -13.52
CA LYS A 284 -2.82 24.20 -14.08
C LYS A 284 -2.52 24.11 -15.58
N ASP A 285 -1.82 23.06 -15.97
CA ASP A 285 -1.36 22.82 -17.35
C ASP A 285 -1.90 21.48 -17.91
N ASP A 286 -3.00 20.97 -17.35
CA ASP A 286 -3.58 19.66 -17.70
C ASP A 286 -5.09 19.75 -17.90
N ASN A 287 -5.48 20.12 -19.12
CA ASN A 287 -6.90 20.27 -19.48
C ASN A 287 -7.66 18.94 -19.46
N VAL A 288 -6.99 17.82 -19.75
CA VAL A 288 -7.62 16.49 -19.72
C VAL A 288 -8.03 16.16 -18.29
N LEU A 289 -7.09 16.28 -17.35
CA LEU A 289 -7.38 16.09 -15.93
C LEU A 289 -8.45 17.07 -15.45
N LYS A 290 -8.30 18.37 -15.76
CA LYS A 290 -9.25 19.40 -15.35
C LYS A 290 -10.69 19.07 -15.79
N MET A 291 -10.88 18.67 -17.04
CA MET A 291 -12.20 18.31 -17.58
C MET A 291 -12.74 17.02 -16.95
N ALA A 292 -11.89 16.02 -16.76
CA ALA A 292 -12.25 14.75 -16.12
C ALA A 292 -12.81 14.99 -14.71
N LEU A 293 -12.12 15.79 -13.89
CA LEU A 293 -12.58 16.16 -12.55
C LEU A 293 -13.87 16.98 -12.58
N MET A 294 -13.99 17.97 -13.47
CA MET A 294 -15.22 18.77 -13.58
C MET A 294 -16.46 17.92 -13.92
N SER A 295 -16.30 16.86 -14.72
CA SER A 295 -17.37 15.93 -15.11
C SER A 295 -17.56 14.73 -14.17
N LEU A 296 -16.75 14.58 -13.13
CA LEU A 296 -16.78 13.39 -12.26
C LEU A 296 -18.14 13.19 -11.58
N HIS A 297 -18.78 14.29 -11.19
CA HIS A 297 -20.10 14.28 -10.57
C HIS A 297 -21.22 13.79 -11.50
N ASP A 298 -21.06 13.91 -12.82
CA ASP A 298 -22.03 13.41 -13.82
C ASP A 298 -21.98 11.88 -13.94
N ARG A 299 -20.87 11.26 -13.52
CA ARG A 299 -20.64 9.80 -13.50
C ARG A 299 -20.83 9.18 -12.12
N THR A 300 -21.27 9.98 -11.14
CA THR A 300 -21.51 9.54 -9.75
C THR A 300 -23.01 9.32 -9.53
N VAL A 301 -23.38 8.50 -8.55
CA VAL A 301 -24.79 8.28 -8.20
C VAL A 301 -25.51 9.60 -7.86
N PRO A 302 -26.79 9.79 -8.24
CA PRO A 302 -27.49 11.08 -8.11
C PRO A 302 -27.48 11.65 -6.69
N GLU A 303 -27.58 10.80 -5.68
CA GLU A 303 -27.61 11.16 -4.25
C GLU A 303 -26.32 11.83 -3.79
N GLU A 304 -25.21 11.52 -4.45
CA GLU A 304 -23.86 12.00 -4.11
C GLU A 304 -23.36 13.09 -5.07
N SER A 305 -24.00 13.24 -6.23
CA SER A 305 -23.54 14.11 -7.33
C SER A 305 -23.37 15.58 -6.90
N ASP A 306 -24.36 16.15 -6.23
CA ASP A 306 -24.32 17.57 -5.84
C ASP A 306 -23.24 17.85 -4.78
N ALA A 307 -23.10 16.97 -3.79
CA ALA A 307 -22.05 17.07 -2.78
C ALA A 307 -20.66 16.97 -3.43
N LEU A 308 -20.48 16.07 -4.41
CA LEU A 308 -19.23 15.95 -5.16
C LEU A 308 -18.94 17.21 -5.98
N ARG A 309 -19.94 17.72 -6.70
CA ARG A 309 -19.81 18.95 -7.50
C ARG A 309 -19.37 20.13 -6.65
N MET A 310 -19.97 20.33 -5.48
CA MET A 310 -19.61 21.40 -4.56
C MET A 310 -18.18 21.24 -4.03
N PHE A 311 -17.81 20.03 -3.62
CA PHE A 311 -16.48 19.72 -3.12
C PHE A 311 -15.40 19.96 -4.18
N ILE A 312 -15.60 19.47 -5.40
CA ILE A 312 -14.66 19.67 -6.52
C ILE A 312 -14.47 21.16 -6.81
N ARG A 313 -15.55 21.95 -6.81
CA ARG A 313 -15.46 23.41 -6.99
C ARG A 313 -14.66 24.08 -5.89
N ASP A 314 -14.88 23.72 -4.63
CA ASP A 314 -14.14 24.29 -3.51
C ASP A 314 -12.65 23.93 -3.55
N VAL A 315 -12.33 22.69 -3.94
CA VAL A 315 -10.95 22.22 -4.04
C VAL A 315 -10.19 22.87 -5.21
N MET A 316 -10.87 23.10 -6.33
CA MET A 316 -10.28 23.68 -7.55
C MET A 316 -10.25 25.22 -7.57
N ALA A 317 -11.13 25.89 -6.81
CA ALA A 317 -11.13 27.36 -6.66
C ALA A 317 -9.82 27.83 -6.05
#